data_AF-A0A135SUA7-F1
#
_entry.id   AF-A0A135SUA7-F1
#
_cell.length_a   1.000
_cell.length_b   1.000
_cell.length_c   1.000
_cell.angle_alpha   90.00
_cell.angle_beta   90.00
_cell.angle_gamma   90.00
#
_symmetry.space_group_name_H-M   'P 1'
#
loop_
_entity.id
_entity.type
_entity.pdbx_description
1 polymer ?
#
loop_
_entity_poly.entity_id
_entity_poly.type
_entity_poly.pdbx_seq_one_letter_code
_entity_poly.pdbx_strand_id
1 'polypeptide(L)'
;MSKPLTNSMVLPSQATWASATSVVDWSTPRKASELSGHLKLFTELSPDHNTRRLLFRKVKKALSEQAFHLATSRHQVRVLEAKVERIRPRKKKSIPTDPNTKFANIWNIQRAQEDSGDRLVSPSRLAGVELPRENNDCIIVAVEGS
;
A
#
# COMPACT_ATOMS: atom_id res chain seq x y z
N MET A 1 -56.10 -38.38 68.67
CA MET A 1 -54.82 -38.92 68.20
C MET A 1 -54.47 -38.23 66.88
N SER A 2 -53.65 -37.18 66.94
CA SER A 2 -53.32 -36.34 65.79
C SER A 2 -52.02 -36.85 65.16
N LYS A 3 -52.06 -37.22 63.87
CA LYS A 3 -50.85 -37.58 63.12
C LYS A 3 -50.19 -36.30 62.58
N PRO A 4 -48.88 -36.09 62.75
CA PRO A 4 -48.21 -34.98 62.07
C PRO A 4 -47.96 -35.35 60.60
N LEU A 5 -48.33 -34.45 59.68
CA LEU A 5 -47.88 -34.50 58.29
C LEU A 5 -46.38 -34.19 58.26
N THR A 6 -45.55 -35.17 57.94
CA THR A 6 -44.15 -34.95 57.60
C THR A 6 -44.09 -34.46 56.16
N ASN A 7 -44.00 -33.15 55.97
CA ASN A 7 -43.70 -32.54 54.69
C ASN A 7 -42.23 -32.80 54.37
N SER A 8 -41.93 -33.78 53.50
CA SER A 8 -40.56 -33.95 52.98
C SER A 8 -40.31 -32.85 51.95
N MET A 9 -39.72 -31.75 52.41
CA MET A 9 -39.19 -30.71 51.55
C MET A 9 -37.99 -31.29 50.81
N VAL A 10 -38.22 -31.83 49.61
CA VAL A 10 -37.18 -32.24 48.68
C VAL A 10 -36.42 -30.98 48.30
N LEU A 11 -35.23 -30.80 48.86
CA LEU A 11 -34.29 -29.80 48.38
C LEU A 11 -34.04 -30.05 46.88
N PRO A 12 -34.08 -29.03 46.02
CA PRO A 12 -33.67 -29.22 44.64
C PRO A 12 -32.21 -29.66 44.67
N SER A 13 -31.99 -30.90 44.21
CA SER A 13 -30.66 -31.46 43.94
C SER A 13 -29.87 -30.39 43.20
N GLN A 14 -28.84 -29.86 43.86
CA GLN A 14 -27.92 -28.89 43.30
C GLN A 14 -27.46 -29.48 41.96
N ALA A 15 -27.92 -28.89 40.86
CA ALA A 15 -27.51 -29.29 39.53
C ALA A 15 -26.01 -29.08 39.48
N THR A 16 -25.25 -30.16 39.66
CA THR A 16 -23.83 -30.16 39.41
C THR A 16 -23.71 -29.81 37.95
N TRP A 17 -23.24 -28.60 37.63
CA TRP A 17 -22.73 -28.27 36.32
C TRP A 17 -21.49 -29.14 36.12
N ALA A 18 -21.69 -30.44 35.92
CA ALA A 18 -20.69 -31.31 35.34
C ALA A 18 -20.28 -30.56 34.09
N SER A 19 -19.03 -30.09 34.09
CA SER A 19 -18.44 -29.38 32.96
C SER A 19 -18.85 -30.16 31.73
N ALA A 20 -19.71 -29.56 30.90
CA ALA A 20 -20.17 -30.20 29.68
C ALA A 20 -18.96 -30.23 28.76
N THR A 21 -18.08 -31.20 28.96
CA THR A 21 -16.99 -31.53 28.08
C THR A 21 -17.64 -31.89 26.77
N SER A 22 -17.47 -31.02 25.79
CA SER A 22 -17.91 -31.30 24.45
C SER A 22 -17.24 -32.58 23.98
N VAL A 23 -18.00 -33.46 23.33
CA VAL A 23 -17.48 -34.69 22.72
C VAL A 23 -16.39 -34.41 21.67
N VAL A 24 -16.32 -33.16 21.19
CA VAL A 24 -15.33 -32.69 20.22
C VAL A 24 -14.40 -31.70 20.91
N ASP A 25 -13.08 -31.88 20.75
CA ASP A 25 -12.07 -30.90 21.16
C ASP A 25 -12.18 -29.65 20.25
N TRP A 26 -12.75 -28.56 20.79
CA TRP A 26 -12.89 -27.33 20.02
C TRP A 26 -11.61 -26.51 20.05
N SER A 27 -10.98 -26.36 18.88
CA SER A 27 -9.95 -25.37 18.62
C SER A 27 -10.46 -24.30 17.64
N THR A 28 -9.98 -23.07 17.77
CA THR A 28 -10.25 -21.99 16.80
C THR A 28 -9.73 -22.40 15.41
N PRO A 29 -10.61 -22.56 14.40
CA PRO A 29 -10.17 -22.99 13.08
C PRO A 29 -9.25 -21.94 12.45
N ARG A 30 -8.05 -22.35 12.03
CA ARG A 30 -7.09 -21.47 11.34
C ARG A 30 -7.25 -21.54 9.82
N LYS A 31 -7.85 -22.62 9.31
CA LYS A 31 -8.07 -22.87 7.88
C LYS A 31 -9.53 -23.19 7.59
N ALA A 32 -9.99 -22.83 6.39
CA ALA A 32 -11.35 -23.16 5.94
C ALA A 32 -11.62 -24.68 5.85
N SER A 33 -10.56 -25.47 5.63
CA SER A 33 -10.63 -26.94 5.64
C SER A 33 -10.92 -27.49 7.03
N GLU A 34 -10.31 -26.92 8.08
CA GLU A 34 -10.53 -27.30 9.49
C GLU A 34 -11.98 -26.99 9.90
N LEU A 35 -12.48 -25.80 9.54
CA LEU A 35 -13.89 -25.46 9.74
C LEU A 35 -14.80 -26.49 9.07
N SER A 36 -14.49 -26.86 7.81
CA SER A 36 -15.29 -27.86 7.08
C SER A 36 -15.25 -29.25 7.73
N GLY A 37 -14.13 -29.64 8.34
CA GLY A 37 -14.00 -30.87 9.12
C GLY A 37 -14.85 -30.85 10.39
N HIS A 38 -14.75 -29.79 11.19
CA HIS A 38 -15.57 -29.59 12.40
C HIS A 38 -17.07 -29.59 12.07
N LEU A 39 -17.46 -29.01 10.93
CA LEU A 39 -18.85 -29.00 10.48
C LEU A 39 -19.40 -30.38 10.15
N LYS A 40 -18.58 -31.26 9.57
CA LYS A 40 -18.98 -32.64 9.28
C LYS A 40 -19.24 -33.41 10.57
N LEU A 41 -18.26 -33.39 11.48
CA LEU A 41 -18.38 -34.01 12.80
C LEU A 41 -19.63 -33.51 13.54
N PHE A 42 -19.85 -32.21 13.59
CA PHE A 42 -21.02 -31.65 14.25
C PHE A 42 -22.35 -32.07 13.62
N THR A 43 -22.38 -32.20 12.28
CA THR A 43 -23.57 -32.66 11.56
C THR A 43 -23.88 -34.12 11.89
N GLU A 44 -22.86 -34.94 12.14
CA GLU A 44 -22.99 -36.37 12.48
C GLU A 44 -23.38 -36.59 13.96
N LEU A 45 -22.88 -35.73 14.87
CA LEU A 45 -23.03 -35.90 16.32
C LEU A 45 -24.36 -35.38 16.93
N SER A 46 -25.17 -34.63 16.19
CA SER A 46 -26.28 -33.86 16.77
C SER A 46 -27.62 -34.08 16.05
N PRO A 47 -28.64 -34.72 16.65
CA PRO A 47 -29.92 -35.04 16.01
C PRO A 47 -30.83 -33.83 15.74
N ASP A 48 -30.64 -32.70 16.43
CA ASP A 48 -31.42 -31.47 16.23
C ASP A 48 -30.76 -30.58 15.16
N HIS A 49 -31.06 -30.92 13.89
CA HIS A 49 -30.22 -30.60 12.73
C HIS A 49 -30.46 -29.24 12.07
N ASN A 50 -31.64 -28.63 12.16
CA ASN A 50 -32.00 -27.59 11.16
C ASN A 50 -31.41 -26.20 11.46
N THR A 51 -31.59 -25.67 12.66
CA THR A 51 -31.14 -24.31 13.03
C THR A 51 -29.62 -24.22 13.13
N ARG A 52 -28.99 -25.24 13.73
CA ARG A 52 -27.53 -25.30 13.90
C ARG A 52 -26.81 -25.47 12.56
N ARG A 53 -27.27 -26.37 11.69
CA ARG A 53 -26.73 -26.52 10.33
C ARG A 53 -26.84 -25.23 9.54
N LEU A 54 -27.94 -24.48 9.69
CA LEU A 54 -28.12 -23.19 9.03
C LEU A 54 -27.11 -22.14 9.54
N LEU A 55 -26.94 -22.01 10.86
CA LEU A 55 -25.95 -21.11 11.46
C LEU A 55 -24.56 -21.38 10.91
N PHE A 56 -24.16 -22.65 10.86
CA PHE A 56 -22.87 -23.05 10.37
C PHE A 56 -22.67 -22.84 8.86
N ARG A 57 -23.71 -23.08 8.05
CA ARG A 57 -23.68 -22.72 6.62
C ARG A 57 -23.49 -21.22 6.43
N LYS A 58 -24.16 -20.40 7.25
CA LYS A 58 -23.99 -18.94 7.23
C LYS A 58 -22.56 -18.53 7.61
N VAL A 59 -21.99 -19.11 8.66
CA VAL A 59 -20.61 -18.85 9.07
C VAL A 59 -19.63 -19.22 7.96
N LYS A 60 -19.78 -20.41 7.37
CA LYS A 60 -18.94 -20.86 6.25
C LYS A 60 -19.02 -19.90 5.06
N LYS A 61 -20.24 -19.49 4.69
CA LYS A 61 -20.49 -18.54 3.59
C LYS A 61 -19.82 -17.19 3.88
N ALA A 62 -20.08 -16.60 5.04
CA ALA A 62 -19.50 -15.32 5.43
C ALA A 62 -17.96 -15.36 5.43
N LEU A 63 -17.36 -16.43 5.96
CA LEU A 63 -15.90 -16.60 5.95
C LEU A 63 -15.34 -16.64 4.51
N SER A 64 -16.03 -17.36 3.60
CA SER A 64 -15.61 -17.45 2.20
C SER A 64 -15.71 -16.11 1.47
N GLU A 65 -16.76 -15.33 1.74
CA GLU A 65 -16.93 -13.98 1.18
C GLU A 65 -15.82 -13.04 1.68
N GLN A 66 -15.54 -13.06 2.99
CA GLN A 66 -14.45 -12.27 3.57
C GLN A 66 -13.09 -12.65 2.98
N ALA A 67 -12.81 -13.95 2.80
CA ALA A 67 -11.58 -14.40 2.17
C ALA A 67 -11.46 -13.91 0.72
N PHE A 68 -12.56 -13.90 -0.04
CA PHE A 68 -12.61 -13.35 -1.39
C PHE A 68 -12.33 -11.84 -1.40
N HIS A 69 -13.01 -11.05 -0.56
CA HIS A 69 -12.79 -9.60 -0.45
C HIS A 69 -11.35 -9.26 -0.06
N LEU A 70 -10.77 -10.02 0.86
CA LEU A 70 -9.39 -9.84 1.27
C LEU A 70 -8.41 -10.18 0.14
N ALA A 71 -8.68 -11.23 -0.63
CA ALA A 71 -7.87 -11.60 -1.80
C ALA A 71 -7.95 -10.53 -2.91
N THR A 72 -9.14 -10.02 -3.22
CA THR A 72 -9.33 -8.97 -4.23
C THR A 72 -8.67 -7.66 -3.81
N SER A 73 -8.83 -7.24 -2.55
CA SER A 73 -8.15 -6.06 -2.00
C SER A 73 -6.62 -6.19 -2.09
N ARG A 74 -6.06 -7.33 -1.66
CA ARG A 74 -4.61 -7.60 -1.78
C ARG A 74 -4.13 -7.55 -3.23
N HIS A 75 -4.92 -8.07 -4.16
CA HIS A 75 -4.60 -8.00 -5.58
C HIS A 75 -4.58 -6.55 -6.09
N GLN A 76 -5.58 -5.74 -5.73
CA GLN A 76 -5.64 -4.33 -6.09
C GLN A 76 -4.43 -3.55 -5.55
N VAL A 77 -4.08 -3.76 -4.28
CA VAL A 77 -2.89 -3.15 -3.67
C VAL A 77 -1.64 -3.48 -4.47
N ARG A 78 -1.41 -4.76 -4.81
CA ARG A 78 -0.26 -5.18 -5.62
C ARG A 78 -0.21 -4.50 -6.99
N VAL A 79 -1.37 -4.38 -7.65
CA VAL A 79 -1.47 -3.71 -8.95
C VAL A 79 -1.13 -2.22 -8.84
N LEU A 80 -1.60 -1.55 -7.77
CA LEU A 80 -1.32 -0.15 -7.51
C LEU A 80 0.16 0.07 -7.18
N GLU A 81 0.74 -0.76 -6.32
CA GLU A 81 2.17 -0.72 -5.99
C GLU A 81 3.03 -0.89 -7.24
N ALA A 82 2.68 -1.83 -8.12
CA ALA A 82 3.37 -2.01 -9.40
C ALA A 82 3.24 -0.79 -10.32
N LYS A 83 2.10 -0.09 -10.31
CA LYS A 83 1.95 1.19 -11.03
C LYS A 83 2.84 2.28 -10.44
N VAL A 84 2.86 2.41 -9.12
CA VAL A 84 3.70 3.38 -8.41
C VAL A 84 5.18 3.13 -8.72
N GLU A 85 5.66 1.89 -8.64
CA GLU A 85 7.05 1.55 -8.93
C GLU A 85 7.45 1.78 -10.39
N ARG A 86 6.51 1.67 -11.35
CA ARG A 86 6.76 2.03 -12.76
C ARG A 86 6.89 3.54 -12.97
N ILE A 87 6.08 4.33 -12.26
CA ILE A 87 6.10 5.80 -12.34
C ILE A 87 7.27 6.37 -11.53
N ARG A 88 7.69 5.66 -10.47
CA ARG A 88 8.77 6.09 -9.59
C ARG A 88 10.00 6.45 -10.43
N PRO A 89 10.54 7.67 -10.30
CA PRO A 89 11.65 8.11 -11.12
C PRO A 89 12.86 7.20 -10.86
N ARG A 90 13.21 6.40 -11.86
CA ARG A 90 14.42 5.59 -11.81
C ARG A 90 15.61 6.54 -11.90
N LYS A 91 16.60 6.37 -11.02
CA LYS A 91 17.86 7.13 -11.10
C LYS A 91 18.41 6.95 -12.53
N LYS A 92 18.50 8.04 -13.29
CA LYS A 92 19.10 8.02 -14.62
C LYS A 92 20.55 7.58 -14.44
N LYS A 93 21.04 6.68 -15.29
CA LYS A 93 22.47 6.38 -15.34
C LYS A 93 23.18 7.70 -15.61
N SER A 94 24.09 8.10 -14.72
CA SER A 94 24.94 9.27 -14.96
C SER A 94 25.77 8.94 -16.20
N ILE A 95 25.45 9.58 -17.32
CA ILE A 95 26.25 9.48 -18.53
C ILE A 95 27.50 10.32 -18.25
N PRO A 96 28.71 9.75 -18.27
CA PRO A 96 29.93 10.54 -18.27
C PRO A 96 29.95 11.33 -19.58
N THR A 97 29.48 12.57 -19.54
CA THR A 97 29.65 13.51 -20.63
C THR A 97 31.09 13.99 -20.58
N ASP A 98 31.88 13.58 -21.57
CA ASP A 98 33.20 14.16 -21.78
C ASP A 98 33.05 15.69 -21.95
N PRO A 99 33.72 16.53 -21.16
CA PRO A 99 33.56 17.98 -21.21
C PRO A 99 33.77 18.56 -22.61
N ASN A 100 34.52 17.88 -23.47
CA ASN A 100 34.77 18.27 -24.85
C ASN A 100 33.61 17.99 -25.83
N THR A 101 32.53 17.34 -25.41
CA THR A 101 31.33 17.16 -26.26
C THR A 101 30.35 18.33 -26.22
N LYS A 102 30.42 19.19 -25.18
CA LYS A 102 29.57 20.40 -25.09
C LYS A 102 30.10 21.58 -25.90
N PHE A 103 31.39 21.56 -26.21
CA PHE A 103 32.06 22.64 -26.91
C PHE A 103 32.52 22.15 -28.28
N ALA A 104 32.27 22.92 -29.33
CA ALA A 104 32.89 22.64 -30.62
C ALA A 104 34.41 22.77 -30.48
N ASN A 105 35.16 21.76 -30.94
CA ASN A 105 36.62 21.86 -31.00
C ASN A 105 36.98 23.07 -31.88
N ILE A 106 37.98 23.85 -31.45
CA ILE A 106 38.53 25.00 -32.20
C ILE A 106 38.81 24.62 -33.66
N TRP A 107 39.28 23.39 -33.91
CA TRP A 107 39.48 22.87 -35.26
C TRP A 107 38.20 22.84 -36.11
N ASN A 108 37.06 22.46 -35.52
CA ASN A 108 35.77 22.42 -36.20
C ASN A 108 35.25 23.84 -36.48
N ILE A 109 35.52 24.78 -35.58
CA ILE A 109 35.17 26.20 -35.75
C ILE A 109 35.98 26.80 -36.90
N GLN A 110 37.29 26.57 -36.92
CA GLN A 110 38.18 27.04 -37.99
C GLN A 110 37.79 26.47 -39.35
N ARG A 111 37.52 25.16 -39.42
CA ARG A 111 37.05 24.52 -40.65
C ARG A 111 35.72 25.11 -41.13
N ALA A 112 34.76 25.33 -40.22
CA ALA A 112 33.49 25.95 -40.58
C ALA A 112 33.66 27.40 -41.06
N GLN A 113 34.61 28.16 -40.52
CA GLN A 113 34.95 29.50 -40.99
C GLN A 113 35.61 29.51 -42.38
N GLU A 114 36.50 28.53 -42.65
CA GLU A 114 37.10 28.32 -43.97
C GLU A 114 36.05 27.90 -45.01
N ASP A 115 35.16 26.95 -44.66
CA ASP A 115 34.06 26.48 -45.51
C ASP A 115 33.01 27.57 -45.77
N SER A 116 32.79 28.46 -44.80
CA SER A 116 31.89 29.62 -44.95
C SER A 116 32.54 30.81 -45.67
N GLY A 117 33.85 30.73 -45.99
CA GLY A 117 34.61 31.81 -46.62
C GLY A 117 34.83 33.03 -45.73
N ASP A 118 34.54 32.95 -44.43
CA ASP A 118 34.47 34.07 -43.48
C ASP A 118 35.76 34.24 -42.67
N ARG A 119 36.91 34.20 -43.35
CA ARG A 119 38.20 34.41 -42.71
C ARG A 119 38.45 35.92 -42.54
N LEU A 120 37.83 36.53 -41.53
CA LEU A 120 38.17 37.88 -41.09
C LEU A 120 39.61 37.90 -40.57
N VAL A 121 40.51 38.44 -41.38
CA VAL A 121 41.85 38.87 -40.98
C VAL A 121 41.71 39.73 -39.73
N SER A 122 42.38 39.33 -38.64
CA SER A 122 42.39 40.04 -37.36
C SER A 122 42.58 41.55 -37.56
N PRO A 123 41.65 42.41 -37.09
CA PRO A 123 41.99 43.80 -36.88
C PRO A 123 42.65 43.89 -35.50
N SER A 124 43.98 43.94 -35.50
CA SER A 124 44.70 44.59 -34.41
C SER A 124 44.30 46.08 -34.39
N ARG A 125 43.18 46.40 -33.73
CA ARG A 125 42.77 47.77 -33.35
C ARG A 125 41.49 47.73 -32.53
N LEU A 126 41.62 47.80 -31.21
CA LEU A 126 40.60 48.42 -30.35
C LEU A 126 41.21 49.68 -29.77
N ALA A 127 41.19 50.76 -30.56
CA ALA A 127 41.26 52.11 -30.04
C ALA A 127 39.82 52.53 -29.71
N GLY A 128 39.58 52.89 -28.44
CA GLY A 128 38.46 53.72 -27.98
C GLY A 128 37.05 53.16 -28.18
N VAL A 129 36.50 52.52 -27.14
CA VAL A 129 35.04 52.44 -26.97
C VAL A 129 34.72 53.04 -25.61
N GLU A 130 34.25 54.29 -25.60
CA GLU A 130 33.59 54.90 -24.46
C GLU A 130 32.28 54.16 -24.20
N LEU A 131 32.10 53.66 -22.96
CA LEU A 131 30.86 53.03 -22.52
C LEU A 131 29.79 54.08 -22.21
N PRO A 132 28.53 53.93 -22.66
CA PRO A 132 27.44 54.78 -22.22
C PRO A 132 27.14 54.52 -20.74
N ARG A 133 26.95 55.61 -19.98
CA ARG A 133 26.62 55.62 -18.55
C ARG A 133 25.27 54.92 -18.32
N GLU A 134 25.27 53.75 -17.69
CA GLU A 134 24.04 53.08 -17.27
C GLU A 134 23.40 53.86 -16.11
N ASN A 135 22.28 54.50 -16.40
CA ASN A 135 21.35 54.96 -15.36
C ASN A 135 20.72 53.71 -14.74
N ASN A 136 21.16 53.36 -13.54
CA ASN A 136 20.53 52.32 -12.72
C ASN A 136 19.25 52.87 -12.09
N ASP A 137 18.13 52.78 -12.79
CA ASP A 137 16.81 52.99 -12.20
C ASP A 137 16.41 51.72 -11.41
N CYS A 138 16.77 51.70 -10.12
CA CYS A 138 16.38 50.64 -9.19
C CYS A 138 14.90 50.78 -8.79
N ILE A 139 14.12 49.72 -8.93
CA ILE A 139 12.75 49.63 -8.39
C ILE A 139 12.84 49.10 -6.94
N ILE A 140 12.39 49.89 -5.97
CA ILE A 140 12.27 49.47 -4.57
C ILE A 140 10.84 48.97 -4.33
N VAL A 141 10.72 47.73 -3.86
CA VAL A 141 9.44 47.17 -3.39
C VAL A 141 9.42 47.26 -1.87
N ALA A 142 8.52 48.06 -1.32
CA ALA A 142 8.27 48.10 0.12
C ALA A 142 7.54 46.82 0.54
N VAL A 143 8.09 46.12 1.53
CA VAL A 143 7.38 45.09 2.30
C VAL A 143 6.81 45.81 3.53
N GLU A 144 5.50 46.01 3.56
CA GLU A 144 4.79 46.35 4.78
C GLU A 144 4.55 45.05 5.56
N GLY A 145 5.17 44.97 6.73
CA GLY A 145 4.94 43.90 7.69
C GLY A 145 4.77 44.50 9.07
N SER A 146 3.51 44.60 9.52
CA SER A 146 3.03 44.38 10.90
C SER A 146 1.53 44.60 10.97
#